data_AF-A0A1Y5TQ53-F1
#
_entry.id   AF-A0A1Y5TQ53-F1
#
_cell.length_a   1.000
_cell.length_b   1.000
_cell.length_c   1.000
_cell.angle_alpha   90.00
_cell.angle_beta   90.00
_cell.angle_gamma   90.00
#
_symmetry.space_group_name_H-M   'P 1'
#
loop_
_entity.id
_entity.type
_entity.pdbx_description
1 polymer ?
#
loop_
_entity_poly.entity_id
_entity_poly.type
_entity_poly.pdbx_seq_one_letter_code
_entity_poly.pdbx_strand_id
1 'polypeptide(L)'
;MARHRTAADQFEGKRAVISQLTSALSRALLVALLIATPSLLLPSTEADTAQVVVVLAFLASVMTFIEYYGRYPSIIEFRFAPPFNRLKFIGLAATVILLSLICRGKTDPTGLTVLLTNLGTGLGEAIDFPYSPVRLVVLMMPADADLELVSLVRTSAGISYMVSLLMMFVFLTLVRIFGWPARNGAFNVWVNLPLFDPTGGGDVLHRLKRDAGLNIVLGILLPFLIPAAVKAASTLIDPISIANPQTLIWTMTAWAFLPASMLIRGIAMGRIADMIEEKRRRAYARAEAEADGLQRA
;
A
#
# COMPACT_ATOMS: atom_id res chain seq x y z
N MET A 1 5.59 5.43 53.63
CA MET A 1 4.21 5.75 53.20
C MET A 1 4.26 6.46 51.86
N ALA A 2 4.03 5.73 50.76
CA ALA A 2 4.03 6.27 49.40
C ALA A 2 2.64 6.85 49.07
N ARG A 3 2.54 8.17 48.91
CA ARG A 3 1.31 8.83 48.43
C ARG A 3 1.13 8.54 46.93
N HIS A 4 -0.04 8.03 46.60
CA HIS A 4 -0.54 7.69 45.28
C HIS A 4 -0.31 8.77 44.20
N ARG A 5 0.32 8.36 43.09
CA ARG A 5 0.34 9.07 41.80
C ARG A 5 -0.88 8.72 40.92
N THR A 6 -2.07 8.59 41.49
CA THR A 6 -3.28 8.15 40.74
C THR A 6 -3.85 9.22 39.81
N ALA A 7 -3.71 10.51 40.15
CA ALA A 7 -4.25 11.59 39.32
C ALA A 7 -3.50 11.76 38.00
N ALA A 8 -2.16 11.74 38.02
CA ALA A 8 -1.34 11.92 36.81
C ALA A 8 -1.60 10.81 35.77
N ASP A 9 -1.72 9.56 36.23
CA ASP A 9 -1.98 8.37 35.39
C ASP A 9 -3.37 8.43 34.72
N GLN A 10 -4.37 8.96 35.43
CA GLN A 10 -5.72 9.16 34.88
C GLN A 10 -5.78 10.27 33.81
N PHE A 11 -5.00 11.35 33.96
CA PHE A 11 -4.91 12.41 32.95
C PHE A 11 -4.13 11.95 31.71
N GLU A 12 -3.07 11.17 31.88
CA GLU A 12 -2.35 10.53 30.77
C GLU A 12 -3.24 9.54 30.01
N GLY A 13 -4.01 8.72 30.72
CA GLY A 13 -5.00 7.82 30.13
C GLY A 13 -6.06 8.54 29.30
N LYS A 14 -6.64 9.64 29.81
CA LYS A 14 -7.64 10.44 29.06
C LYS A 14 -7.06 11.09 27.82
N ARG A 15 -5.86 11.68 27.90
CA ARG A 15 -5.17 12.29 26.74
C ARG A 15 -4.82 11.25 25.68
N ALA A 16 -4.34 10.08 26.11
CA ALA A 16 -4.04 8.97 25.21
C ALA A 16 -5.29 8.49 24.45
N VAL A 17 -6.43 8.37 25.14
CA VAL A 17 -7.71 7.98 24.51
C VAL A 17 -8.19 9.03 23.52
N ILE A 18 -8.13 10.32 23.85
CA ILE A 18 -8.53 11.41 22.95
C ILE A 18 -7.63 11.41 21.71
N SER A 19 -6.31 11.35 21.90
CA SER A 19 -5.34 11.29 20.78
C SER A 19 -5.59 10.07 19.89
N GLN A 20 -5.84 8.90 20.47
CA GLN A 20 -6.14 7.68 19.71
C GLN A 20 -7.43 7.82 18.90
N LEU A 21 -8.49 8.37 19.51
CA LEU A 21 -9.78 8.60 18.86
C LEU A 21 -9.65 9.56 17.67
N THR A 22 -9.02 10.73 17.87
CA THR A 22 -8.81 11.72 16.80
C THR A 22 -7.94 11.14 15.67
N SER A 23 -6.92 10.37 16.02
CA SER A 23 -6.01 9.69 15.08
C SER A 23 -6.74 8.62 14.26
N ALA A 24 -7.61 7.82 14.88
CA ALA A 24 -8.42 6.83 14.17
C ALA A 24 -9.45 7.49 13.25
N LEU A 25 -10.17 8.52 13.76
CA LEU A 25 -11.19 9.23 13.00
C LEU A 25 -10.63 9.97 11.79
N SER A 26 -9.49 10.65 11.94
CA SER A 26 -8.83 11.32 10.81
C SER A 26 -8.43 10.35 9.69
N ARG A 27 -7.92 9.16 10.01
CA ARG A 27 -7.61 8.13 9.00
C ARG A 27 -8.86 7.59 8.33
N ALA A 28 -9.91 7.33 9.11
CA ALA A 28 -11.19 6.89 8.59
C ALA A 28 -11.77 7.88 7.58
N LEU A 29 -11.76 9.18 7.93
CA LEU A 29 -12.19 10.26 7.04
C LEU A 29 -11.33 10.35 5.78
N LEU A 30 -10.01 10.24 5.91
CA LEU A 30 -9.09 10.26 4.76
C LEU A 30 -9.33 9.09 3.80
N VAL A 31 -9.63 7.89 4.32
CA VAL A 31 -9.98 6.72 3.50
C VAL A 31 -11.35 6.90 2.83
N ALA A 32 -12.34 7.43 3.54
CA ALA A 32 -13.63 7.77 2.94
C ALA A 32 -13.48 8.75 1.77
N LEU A 33 -12.72 9.83 1.99
CA LEU A 33 -12.46 10.84 0.98
C LEU A 33 -11.71 10.27 -0.22
N LEU A 34 -10.71 9.42 0.02
CA LEU A 34 -9.98 8.73 -1.05
C LEU A 34 -10.92 7.92 -1.94
N ILE A 35 -11.85 7.15 -1.35
CA ILE A 35 -12.80 6.33 -2.10
C ILE A 35 -13.81 7.20 -2.86
N ALA A 36 -14.25 8.30 -2.26
CA ALA A 36 -15.17 9.24 -2.90
C ALA A 36 -14.50 10.10 -4.00
N THR A 37 -13.17 10.19 -4.02
CA THR A 37 -12.41 11.13 -4.86
C THR A 37 -12.76 11.03 -6.35
N PRO A 38 -12.83 9.84 -6.99
CA PRO A 38 -13.23 9.74 -8.40
C PRO A 38 -14.60 10.36 -8.66
N SER A 39 -15.60 10.01 -7.85
CA SER A 39 -16.97 10.53 -7.99
C SER A 39 -17.06 12.04 -7.78
N LEU A 40 -16.22 12.59 -6.90
CA LEU A 40 -16.19 14.03 -6.60
C LEU A 40 -15.46 14.85 -7.67
N LEU A 41 -14.47 14.27 -8.34
CA LEU A 41 -13.66 14.97 -9.34
C LEU A 41 -14.19 14.82 -10.76
N LEU A 42 -14.88 13.71 -11.07
CA LEU A 42 -15.46 13.49 -12.38
C LEU A 42 -16.68 14.40 -12.62
N PRO A 43 -16.86 14.96 -13.83
CA PRO A 43 -17.90 15.98 -14.07
C PRO A 43 -19.34 15.46 -13.98
N SER A 44 -19.53 14.18 -14.32
CA SER A 44 -20.80 13.49 -14.18
C SER A 44 -20.54 12.09 -13.62
N THR A 45 -21.15 11.80 -12.48
CA THR A 45 -21.23 10.45 -11.93
C THR A 45 -22.70 10.07 -11.86
N GLU A 46 -23.08 8.93 -12.42
CA GLU A 46 -24.44 8.42 -12.34
C GLU A 46 -24.89 8.24 -10.88
N ALA A 47 -26.17 8.49 -10.60
CA ALA A 47 -26.71 8.46 -9.25
C ALA A 47 -26.47 7.10 -8.57
N ASP A 48 -26.69 6.00 -9.28
CA ASP A 48 -26.49 4.64 -8.77
C ASP A 48 -25.02 4.39 -8.43
N THR A 49 -24.09 4.84 -9.28
CA THR A 49 -22.65 4.75 -9.01
C THR A 49 -22.26 5.59 -7.78
N ALA A 50 -22.79 6.80 -7.65
CA ALA A 50 -22.53 7.66 -6.51
C ALA A 50 -23.01 7.03 -5.18
N GLN A 51 -24.20 6.40 -5.19
CA GLN A 51 -24.72 5.69 -4.03
C GLN A 51 -23.82 4.53 -3.61
N VAL A 52 -23.38 3.70 -4.57
CA VAL A 52 -22.44 2.59 -4.29
C VAL A 52 -21.13 3.12 -3.71
N VAL A 53 -20.59 4.21 -4.26
CA VAL A 53 -19.35 4.84 -3.76
C VAL A 53 -19.51 5.32 -2.33
N VAL A 54 -20.64 5.94 -1.97
CA VAL A 54 -20.93 6.39 -0.60
C VAL A 54 -20.96 5.20 0.37
N VAL A 55 -21.63 4.11 0.00
CA VAL A 55 -21.69 2.89 0.82
C VAL A 55 -20.30 2.29 1.03
N LEU A 56 -19.50 2.17 -0.04
CA LEU A 56 -18.13 1.65 0.04
C LEU A 56 -17.21 2.56 0.86
N ALA A 57 -17.32 3.87 0.68
CA ALA A 57 -16.56 4.85 1.45
C ALA A 57 -16.91 4.78 2.95
N PHE A 58 -18.20 4.64 3.28
CA PHE A 58 -18.65 4.47 4.66
C PHE A 58 -18.13 3.17 5.28
N LEU A 59 -18.27 2.04 4.59
CA LEU A 59 -17.79 0.74 5.06
C LEU A 59 -16.28 0.76 5.32
N ALA A 60 -15.50 1.26 4.36
CA ALA A 60 -14.05 1.36 4.49
C ALA A 60 -13.62 2.34 5.59
N SER A 61 -14.36 3.42 5.79
CA SER A 61 -14.15 4.38 6.88
C SER A 61 -14.37 3.72 8.25
N VAL A 62 -15.49 3.01 8.42
CA VAL A 62 -15.80 2.29 9.66
C VAL A 62 -14.75 1.22 9.94
N MET A 63 -14.39 0.42 8.93
CA MET A 63 -13.32 -0.59 9.06
C MET A 63 -12.00 0.06 9.46
N THR A 64 -11.59 1.14 8.80
CA THR A 64 -10.37 1.88 9.15
C THR A 64 -10.42 2.43 10.57
N PHE A 65 -11.57 2.97 10.99
CA PHE A 65 -11.76 3.47 12.35
C PHE A 65 -11.57 2.35 13.38
N ILE A 66 -12.25 1.21 13.21
CA ILE A 66 -12.15 0.05 14.09
C ILE A 66 -10.69 -0.42 14.18
N GLU A 67 -10.03 -0.56 13.03
CA GLU A 67 -8.65 -1.00 12.94
C GLU A 67 -7.68 -0.05 13.64
N TYR A 68 -7.88 1.28 13.57
CA TYR A 68 -7.00 2.25 14.23
C TYR A 68 -7.41 2.63 15.66
N TYR A 69 -8.62 2.28 16.09
CA TYR A 69 -9.10 2.47 17.46
C TYR A 69 -8.83 1.23 18.33
N GLY A 70 -8.92 0.02 17.78
CA GLY A 70 -8.69 -1.23 18.52
C GLY A 70 -7.26 -1.36 19.06
N ARG A 71 -7.09 -2.03 20.21
CA ARG A 71 -5.78 -2.31 20.85
C ARG A 71 -5.24 -3.72 20.60
N TYR A 72 -6.08 -4.61 20.08
CA TYR A 72 -5.81 -6.03 19.84
C TYR A 72 -5.43 -6.29 18.37
N PRO A 73 -5.06 -7.54 17.99
CA PRO A 73 -4.62 -7.88 16.65
C PRO A 73 -5.57 -7.35 15.58
N SER A 74 -4.97 -6.84 14.51
CA SER A 74 -5.54 -5.96 13.49
C SER A 74 -5.34 -6.62 12.12
N ILE A 75 -6.15 -6.29 11.12
CA ILE A 75 -5.87 -6.73 9.73
C ILE A 75 -4.72 -5.90 9.15
N ILE A 76 -4.51 -4.69 9.67
CA ILE A 76 -3.52 -3.73 9.16
C ILE A 76 -2.13 -4.05 9.72
N GLU A 77 -1.30 -4.63 8.86
CA GLU A 77 0.11 -4.82 9.17
C GLU A 77 0.88 -3.48 9.25
N PHE A 78 1.96 -3.47 10.03
CA PHE A 78 2.85 -2.33 10.23
C PHE A 78 2.12 -1.06 10.70
N ARG A 79 0.97 -1.23 11.38
CA ARG A 79 0.12 -0.14 11.89
C ARG A 79 0.90 0.87 12.73
N PHE A 80 1.86 0.41 13.52
CA PHE A 80 2.68 1.23 14.42
C PHE A 80 4.13 1.36 13.95
N ALA A 81 4.39 1.15 12.66
CA ALA A 81 5.72 1.26 12.06
C ALA A 81 5.76 2.37 11.00
N PRO A 82 5.59 3.65 11.37
CA PRO A 82 5.66 4.75 10.42
C PRO A 82 7.03 4.76 9.72
N PRO A 83 7.11 5.18 8.44
CA PRO A 83 6.01 5.71 7.61
C PRO A 83 5.31 4.67 6.71
N PHE A 84 5.42 3.36 6.98
CA PHE A 84 4.95 2.27 6.09
C PHE A 84 3.54 2.50 5.51
N ASN A 85 2.52 2.56 6.37
CA ASN A 85 1.13 2.77 5.92
C ASN A 85 0.85 4.19 5.42
N ARG A 86 1.62 5.18 5.87
CA ARG A 86 1.48 6.58 5.41
C ARG A 86 1.91 6.72 3.96
N LEU A 87 3.04 6.11 3.61
CA LEU A 87 3.57 6.09 2.26
C LEU A 87 2.61 5.37 1.30
N LYS A 88 2.07 4.23 1.72
CA LYS A 88 1.05 3.49 0.96
C LYS A 88 -0.20 4.32 0.72
N PHE A 89 -0.73 4.98 1.75
CA PHE A 89 -1.89 5.86 1.60
C PHE A 89 -1.62 7.03 0.65
N ILE A 90 -0.47 7.71 0.79
CA ILE A 90 -0.08 8.83 -0.09
C ILE A 90 0.06 8.36 -1.54
N GLY A 91 0.73 7.24 -1.79
CA GLY A 91 0.87 6.68 -3.14
C GLY A 91 -0.48 6.32 -3.75
N LEU A 92 -1.35 5.66 -2.98
CA LEU A 92 -2.70 5.32 -3.42
C LEU A 92 -3.54 6.56 -3.74
N ALA A 93 -3.52 7.56 -2.87
CA ALA A 93 -4.24 8.82 -3.08
C ALA A 93 -3.71 9.60 -4.28
N ALA A 94 -2.39 9.68 -4.45
CA ALA A 94 -1.79 10.30 -5.62
C ALA A 94 -2.24 9.61 -6.92
N THR A 95 -2.21 8.28 -6.98
CA THR A 95 -2.69 7.53 -8.15
C THR A 95 -4.16 7.84 -8.45
N VAL A 96 -5.04 7.72 -7.46
CA VAL A 96 -6.48 7.96 -7.64
C VAL A 96 -6.77 9.39 -8.10
N ILE A 97 -6.13 10.39 -7.50
CA ILE A 97 -6.28 11.80 -7.88
C ILE A 97 -5.79 12.03 -9.31
N LEU A 98 -4.59 11.56 -9.64
CA LEU A 98 -4.00 11.75 -10.98
C LEU A 98 -4.86 11.12 -12.08
N LEU A 99 -5.31 9.88 -11.86
CA LEU A 99 -6.19 9.19 -12.81
C LEU A 99 -7.55 9.89 -12.93
N SER A 100 -8.12 10.35 -11.82
CA SER A 100 -9.39 11.10 -11.83
C SER A 100 -9.27 12.40 -12.63
N LEU A 101 -8.16 13.13 -12.49
CA LEU A 101 -7.89 14.35 -13.23
C LEU A 101 -7.65 14.10 -14.73
N ILE A 102 -6.94 13.03 -15.09
CA ILE A 102 -6.77 12.62 -16.50
C ILE A 102 -8.12 12.28 -17.12
N CYS A 103 -8.95 11.47 -16.45
CA CYS A 103 -10.29 11.14 -16.93
C CYS A 103 -11.19 12.37 -17.05
N ARG A 104 -11.16 13.28 -16.06
CA ARG A 104 -11.88 14.56 -16.11
C ARG A 104 -11.48 15.40 -17.32
N GLY A 105 -10.20 15.40 -17.67
CA GLY A 105 -9.66 16.17 -18.80
C GLY A 105 -10.25 15.79 -20.16
N LYS A 106 -10.90 14.62 -20.29
CA LYS A 106 -11.58 14.21 -21.52
C LYS A 106 -12.83 15.03 -21.82
N THR A 107 -13.54 15.49 -20.78
CA THR A 107 -14.78 16.27 -20.94
C THR A 107 -14.56 17.74 -20.58
N ASP A 108 -13.77 18.01 -19.52
CA ASP A 108 -13.46 19.36 -19.04
C ASP A 108 -11.94 19.61 -19.07
N PRO A 109 -11.34 19.87 -20.25
CA PRO A 109 -9.92 20.12 -20.36
C PRO A 109 -9.53 21.43 -19.66
N THR A 110 -8.46 21.37 -18.87
CA THR A 110 -7.83 22.51 -18.19
C THR A 110 -6.31 22.41 -18.38
N GLY A 111 -5.57 23.48 -18.12
CA GLY A 111 -4.10 23.45 -18.22
C GLY A 111 -3.46 22.33 -17.38
N LEU A 112 -4.00 22.06 -16.19
CA LEU A 112 -3.53 20.98 -15.31
C LEU A 112 -3.86 19.60 -15.89
N THR A 113 -5.09 19.37 -16.35
CA THR A 113 -5.48 18.04 -16.86
C THR A 113 -4.76 17.70 -18.17
N VAL A 114 -4.50 18.69 -19.02
CA VAL A 114 -3.67 18.55 -20.24
C VAL A 114 -2.22 18.21 -19.87
N LEU A 115 -1.62 18.94 -18.92
CA LEU A 115 -0.26 18.65 -18.46
C LEU A 115 -0.14 17.22 -17.92
N LEU A 116 -1.06 16.80 -17.05
CA LEU A 116 -1.07 15.46 -16.47
C LEU A 116 -1.27 14.37 -17.55
N THR A 117 -2.14 14.62 -18.53
CA THR A 117 -2.36 13.71 -19.65
C THR A 117 -1.10 13.57 -20.50
N ASN A 118 -0.42 14.68 -20.81
CA ASN A 118 0.82 14.65 -21.58
C ASN A 118 1.94 13.92 -20.83
N LEU A 119 2.08 14.18 -19.53
CA LEU A 119 3.03 13.46 -18.67
C LEU A 119 2.73 11.97 -18.64
N GLY A 120 1.47 11.59 -18.41
CA GLY A 120 1.06 10.18 -18.41
C GLY A 120 1.27 9.50 -19.76
N THR A 121 1.06 10.22 -20.86
CA THR A 121 1.24 9.71 -22.23
C THR A 121 2.72 9.44 -22.50
N GLY A 122 3.59 10.42 -22.22
CA GLY A 122 5.04 10.25 -22.38
C GLY A 122 5.60 9.14 -21.49
N LEU A 123 5.12 9.02 -20.24
CA LEU A 123 5.48 7.90 -19.35
C LEU A 123 4.97 6.56 -19.87
N GLY A 124 3.73 6.53 -20.37
CA GLY A 124 3.14 5.35 -20.98
C GLY A 124 3.97 4.86 -22.15
N GLU A 125 4.27 5.73 -23.10
CA GLU A 125 5.11 5.42 -24.26
C GLU A 125 6.53 4.98 -23.89
N ALA A 126 7.16 5.66 -22.92
CA ALA A 126 8.52 5.31 -22.48
C ALA A 126 8.61 3.92 -21.84
N ILE A 127 7.54 3.49 -21.16
CA ILE A 127 7.48 2.17 -20.51
C ILE A 127 6.88 1.13 -21.47
N ASP A 128 6.26 1.52 -22.58
CA ASP A 128 5.60 0.63 -23.55
C ASP A 128 6.57 -0.06 -24.53
N PHE A 129 7.57 -0.76 -24.01
CA PHE A 129 8.48 -1.61 -24.80
C PHE A 129 8.08 -3.10 -24.74
N PRO A 130 8.63 -3.98 -25.60
CA PRO A 130 8.29 -5.40 -25.60
C PRO A 130 8.43 -6.05 -24.22
N TYR A 131 7.41 -6.80 -23.80
CA TYR A 131 7.31 -7.49 -22.51
C TYR A 131 7.21 -6.59 -21.28
N SER A 132 7.01 -5.28 -21.42
CA SER A 132 6.83 -4.41 -20.27
C SER A 132 5.44 -4.57 -19.61
N PRO A 133 5.29 -4.19 -18.33
CA PRO A 133 4.00 -4.24 -17.64
C PRO A 133 2.94 -3.38 -18.34
N VAL A 134 3.32 -2.18 -18.78
CA VAL A 134 2.40 -1.26 -19.49
C VAL A 134 1.98 -1.85 -20.84
N ARG A 135 2.91 -2.49 -21.57
CA ARG A 135 2.58 -3.20 -22.81
C ARG A 135 1.56 -4.30 -22.57
N LEU A 136 1.71 -5.07 -21.49
CA LEU A 136 0.76 -6.14 -21.16
C LEU A 136 -0.63 -5.61 -20.77
N VAL A 137 -0.72 -4.47 -20.10
CA VAL A 137 -2.00 -3.79 -19.84
C VAL A 137 -2.67 -3.38 -21.15
N VAL A 138 -1.92 -2.80 -22.09
CA VAL A 138 -2.48 -2.45 -23.41
C VAL A 138 -2.92 -3.71 -24.16
N LEU A 139 -2.14 -4.80 -24.09
CA LEU A 139 -2.46 -6.06 -24.76
C LEU A 139 -3.65 -6.82 -24.17
N MET A 140 -4.13 -6.45 -22.98
CA MET A 140 -5.33 -7.03 -22.39
C MET A 140 -6.61 -6.44 -22.98
N MET A 141 -6.51 -5.31 -23.71
CA MET A 141 -7.64 -4.69 -24.40
C MET A 141 -8.12 -5.56 -25.58
N PRO A 142 -9.43 -5.54 -25.88
CA PRO A 142 -9.97 -6.16 -27.09
C PRO A 142 -9.32 -5.62 -28.37
N ALA A 143 -9.24 -6.46 -29.41
CA ALA A 143 -8.60 -6.09 -30.68
C ALA A 143 -9.37 -5.02 -31.46
N ASP A 144 -10.67 -4.90 -31.20
CA ASP A 144 -11.62 -3.93 -31.76
C ASP A 144 -11.83 -2.71 -30.85
N ALA A 145 -11.08 -2.59 -29.76
CA ALA A 145 -11.16 -1.45 -28.86
C ALA A 145 -10.79 -0.15 -29.60
N ASP A 146 -11.56 0.91 -29.32
CA ASP A 146 -11.31 2.23 -29.88
C ASP A 146 -9.89 2.75 -29.54
N LEU A 147 -9.24 3.40 -30.51
CA LEU A 147 -7.87 3.87 -30.41
C LEU A 147 -7.72 4.93 -29.30
N GLU A 148 -8.75 5.75 -29.08
CA GLU A 148 -8.75 6.75 -28.00
C GLU A 148 -8.76 6.07 -26.63
N LEU A 149 -9.56 5.01 -26.48
CA LEU A 149 -9.60 4.21 -25.25
C LEU A 149 -8.26 3.50 -25.01
N VAL A 150 -7.65 2.91 -26.04
CA VAL A 150 -6.33 2.28 -25.94
C VAL A 150 -5.27 3.28 -25.49
N SER A 151 -5.28 4.50 -26.05
CA SER A 151 -4.39 5.58 -25.64
C SER A 151 -4.60 5.96 -24.17
N LEU A 152 -5.86 6.15 -23.76
CA LEU A 152 -6.20 6.47 -22.37
C LEU A 152 -5.73 5.39 -21.38
N VAL A 153 -5.90 4.12 -21.73
CA VAL A 153 -5.43 2.98 -20.92
C VAL A 153 -3.91 3.01 -20.81
N ARG A 154 -3.17 3.25 -21.91
CA ARG A 154 -1.71 3.38 -21.89
C ARG A 154 -1.26 4.53 -20.99
N THR A 155 -1.85 5.70 -21.15
CA THR A 155 -1.56 6.90 -20.34
C THR A 155 -1.84 6.65 -18.85
N SER A 156 -2.96 6.00 -18.54
CA SER A 156 -3.35 5.66 -17.16
C SER A 156 -2.41 4.62 -16.55
N ALA A 157 -2.03 3.60 -17.31
CA ALA A 157 -1.05 2.60 -16.88
C ALA A 157 0.32 3.23 -16.64
N GLY A 158 0.79 4.09 -17.54
CA GLY A 158 2.08 4.78 -17.42
C GLY A 158 2.19 5.61 -16.13
N ILE A 159 1.21 6.48 -15.86
CA ILE A 159 1.26 7.35 -14.68
C ILE A 159 1.07 6.58 -13.37
N SER A 160 0.13 5.62 -13.33
CA SER A 160 -0.13 4.82 -12.12
C SER A 160 1.06 3.92 -11.76
N TYR A 161 1.70 3.32 -12.78
CA TYR A 161 2.91 2.53 -12.58
C TYR A 161 4.09 3.39 -12.15
N MET A 162 4.26 4.60 -12.70
CA MET A 162 5.30 5.53 -12.24
C MET A 162 5.12 5.90 -10.76
N VAL A 163 3.89 6.18 -10.31
CA VAL A 163 3.62 6.45 -8.89
C VAL A 163 3.97 5.24 -8.02
N SER A 164 3.68 4.02 -8.47
CA SER A 164 3.99 2.81 -7.72
C SER A 164 5.50 2.54 -7.62
N LEU A 165 6.25 2.80 -8.69
CA LEU A 165 7.72 2.76 -8.69
C LEU A 165 8.31 3.82 -7.75
N LEU A 166 7.81 5.06 -7.79
CA LEU A 166 8.26 6.12 -6.89
C LEU A 166 7.98 5.76 -5.42
N MET A 167 6.79 5.24 -5.13
CA MET A 167 6.44 4.75 -3.79
C MET A 167 7.42 3.68 -3.30
N MET A 168 7.75 2.71 -4.17
CA MET A 168 8.73 1.67 -3.86
C MET A 168 10.13 2.25 -3.63
N PHE A 169 10.58 3.16 -4.49
CA PHE A 169 11.88 3.82 -4.39
C PHE A 169 12.03 4.60 -3.08
N VAL A 170 10.99 5.37 -2.70
CA VAL A 170 10.96 6.08 -1.42
C VAL A 170 11.04 5.10 -0.25
N PHE A 171 10.29 3.99 -0.28
CA PHE A 171 10.36 3.00 0.79
C PHE A 171 11.74 2.34 0.91
N LEU A 172 12.33 1.96 -0.23
CA LEU A 172 13.66 1.37 -0.26
C LEU A 172 14.70 2.32 0.33
N THR A 173 14.60 3.62 -0.01
CA THR A 173 15.44 4.68 0.53
C THR A 173 15.29 4.80 2.05
N LEU A 174 14.05 4.73 2.56
CA LEU A 174 13.78 4.75 4.00
C LEU A 174 14.41 3.56 4.75
N VAL A 175 14.38 2.38 4.14
CA VAL A 175 15.00 1.17 4.70
C VAL A 175 16.52 1.24 4.66
N ARG A 176 17.10 1.62 3.52
CA ARG A 176 18.55 1.53 3.26
C ARG A 176 19.35 2.71 3.79
N ILE A 177 18.81 3.93 3.69
CA ILE A 177 19.53 5.15 4.05
C ILE A 177 19.09 5.64 5.43
N PHE A 178 17.78 5.68 5.68
CA PHE A 178 17.25 6.24 6.93
C PHE A 178 17.12 5.21 8.06
N GLY A 179 17.49 3.95 7.82
CA GLY A 179 17.58 2.93 8.86
C GLY A 179 16.23 2.52 9.46
N TRP A 180 15.13 2.67 8.72
CA TRP A 180 13.84 2.15 9.15
C TRP A 180 13.93 0.63 9.45
N PRO A 181 13.23 0.12 10.49
CA PRO A 181 12.41 0.82 11.49
C PRO A 181 13.18 1.26 12.76
N ALA A 182 14.49 1.04 12.85
CA ALA A 182 15.25 1.09 14.11
C ALA A 182 15.23 2.46 14.82
N ARG A 183 15.05 3.55 14.07
CA ARG A 183 15.01 4.92 14.60
C ARG A 183 13.69 5.32 15.28
N ASN A 184 12.61 4.56 15.09
CA ASN A 184 11.28 4.92 15.59
C ASN A 184 10.88 4.20 16.89
N GLY A 185 11.86 3.71 17.65
CA GLY A 185 11.66 2.99 18.92
C GLY A 185 11.69 1.47 18.78
N ALA A 186 11.27 0.77 19.84
CA ALA A 186 11.26 -0.69 19.87
C ALA A 186 10.18 -1.25 18.92
N PHE A 187 10.60 -1.97 17.88
CA PHE A 187 9.68 -2.63 16.95
C PHE A 187 9.07 -3.89 17.60
N ASN A 188 7.76 -3.83 17.87
CA ASN A 188 7.01 -5.00 18.32
C ASN A 188 6.51 -5.79 17.09
N VAL A 189 7.07 -6.99 16.91
CA VAL A 189 6.76 -7.89 15.78
C VAL A 189 5.31 -8.35 15.84
N TRP A 190 4.81 -8.79 16.99
CA TRP A 190 3.44 -9.32 17.15
C TRP A 190 2.35 -8.30 16.82
N VAL A 191 2.55 -7.05 17.24
CA VAL A 191 1.57 -6.00 17.02
C VAL A 191 1.60 -5.50 15.56
N ASN A 192 2.77 -5.52 14.92
CA ASN A 192 2.92 -5.05 13.53
C ASN A 192 2.77 -6.16 12.48
N LEU A 193 2.84 -7.43 12.87
CA LEU A 193 2.59 -8.60 12.02
C LEU A 193 1.56 -9.52 12.70
N PRO A 194 0.31 -9.04 12.88
CA PRO A 194 -0.74 -9.77 13.61
C PRO A 194 -1.17 -11.07 12.93
N LEU A 195 -1.01 -11.16 11.61
CA LEU A 195 -1.32 -12.37 10.82
C LEU A 195 -0.16 -13.38 10.79
N PHE A 196 1.00 -13.03 11.34
CA PHE A 196 2.12 -13.94 11.45
C PHE A 196 1.98 -14.74 12.75
N ASP A 197 1.92 -16.07 12.66
CA ASP A 197 1.82 -16.94 13.83
C ASP A 197 3.23 -17.18 14.46
N PRO A 198 3.47 -16.82 15.74
CA PRO A 198 4.70 -17.20 16.46
C PRO A 198 4.88 -18.69 16.61
N THR A 199 3.77 -19.35 16.88
CA THR A 199 3.70 -20.59 17.66
C THR A 199 3.58 -21.84 16.80
N GLY A 200 3.33 -21.69 15.49
CA GLY A 200 3.14 -22.80 14.55
C GLY A 200 4.35 -23.71 14.26
N GLY A 201 5.33 -23.80 15.18
CA GLY A 201 6.50 -24.68 15.08
C GLY A 201 7.57 -24.23 14.07
N GLY A 202 8.85 -24.41 14.41
CA GLY A 202 10.01 -24.04 13.58
C GLY A 202 10.57 -22.64 13.86
N ASP A 203 11.66 -22.25 13.16
CA ASP A 203 12.33 -20.97 13.38
C ASP A 203 11.52 -19.81 12.76
N VAL A 204 11.02 -18.92 13.63
CA VAL A 204 10.35 -17.66 13.28
C VAL A 204 11.13 -16.86 12.24
N LEU A 205 12.46 -16.83 12.36
CA LEU A 205 13.31 -16.08 11.43
C LEU A 205 13.26 -16.66 10.01
N HIS A 206 13.31 -17.99 9.88
CA HIS A 206 13.23 -18.66 8.59
C HIS A 206 11.90 -18.39 7.89
N ARG A 207 10.78 -18.50 8.62
CA ARG A 207 9.43 -18.19 8.07
C ARG A 207 9.33 -16.74 7.61
N LEU A 208 9.83 -15.80 8.41
CA LEU A 208 9.79 -14.38 8.07
C LEU A 208 10.60 -14.08 6.79
N LYS A 209 11.78 -14.70 6.61
CA LYS A 209 12.57 -14.59 5.38
C LYS A 209 11.87 -15.22 4.17
N ARG A 210 11.26 -16.39 4.35
CA ARG A 210 10.50 -17.07 3.28
C ARG A 210 9.31 -16.21 2.82
N ASP A 211 8.52 -15.71 3.76
CA ASP A 211 7.33 -14.91 3.46
C ASP A 211 7.72 -13.55 2.85
N ALA A 212 8.85 -12.98 3.28
CA ALA A 212 9.46 -11.81 2.64
C ALA A 212 9.81 -12.10 1.17
N GLY A 213 10.49 -13.23 0.90
CA GLY A 213 10.83 -13.68 -0.45
C GLY A 213 9.59 -13.89 -1.33
N LEU A 214 8.56 -14.56 -0.81
CA LEU A 214 7.29 -14.77 -1.52
C LEU A 214 6.65 -13.43 -1.92
N ASN A 215 6.59 -12.46 -1.00
CA ASN A 215 6.01 -11.14 -1.29
C ASN A 215 6.83 -10.38 -2.35
N ILE A 216 8.15 -10.50 -2.36
CA ILE A 216 9.02 -9.91 -3.40
C ILE A 216 8.76 -10.56 -4.75
N VAL A 217 8.77 -11.89 -4.82
CA VAL A 217 8.53 -12.62 -6.07
C VAL A 217 7.14 -12.29 -6.63
N LEU A 218 6.10 -12.39 -5.80
CA LEU A 218 4.73 -12.07 -6.22
C LEU A 218 4.61 -10.60 -6.64
N GLY A 219 5.19 -9.67 -5.89
CA GLY A 219 5.13 -8.25 -6.23
C GLY A 219 5.88 -7.88 -7.52
N ILE A 220 6.90 -8.65 -7.92
CA ILE A 220 7.54 -8.51 -9.24
C ILE A 220 6.68 -9.13 -10.35
N LEU A 221 6.05 -10.27 -10.10
CA LEU A 221 5.31 -11.02 -11.13
C LEU A 221 3.91 -10.47 -11.40
N LEU A 222 3.20 -9.97 -10.38
CA LEU A 222 1.80 -9.55 -10.48
C LEU A 222 1.50 -8.48 -11.55
N PRO A 223 2.35 -7.45 -11.81
CA PRO A 223 2.08 -6.49 -12.88
C PRO A 223 1.97 -7.15 -14.27
N PHE A 224 2.59 -8.32 -14.44
CA PHE A 224 2.56 -9.11 -15.67
C PHE A 224 1.46 -10.18 -15.62
N LEU A 225 1.28 -10.83 -14.48
CA LEU A 225 0.26 -11.89 -14.32
C LEU A 225 -1.17 -11.34 -14.38
N ILE A 226 -1.44 -10.16 -13.81
CA ILE A 226 -2.79 -9.60 -13.77
C ILE A 226 -3.33 -9.35 -15.20
N PRO A 227 -2.64 -8.60 -16.08
CA PRO A 227 -3.13 -8.40 -17.45
C PRO A 227 -3.24 -9.70 -18.25
N ALA A 228 -2.31 -10.63 -18.06
CA ALA A 228 -2.33 -11.93 -18.74
C ALA A 228 -3.55 -12.77 -18.30
N ALA A 229 -3.86 -12.80 -17.01
CA ALA A 229 -5.02 -13.49 -16.46
C ALA A 229 -6.34 -12.86 -16.94
N VAL A 230 -6.43 -11.52 -16.95
CA VAL A 230 -7.60 -10.80 -17.48
C VAL A 230 -7.81 -11.13 -18.95
N LYS A 231 -6.74 -11.12 -19.76
CA LYS A 231 -6.80 -11.49 -21.17
C LYS A 231 -7.27 -12.93 -21.37
N ALA A 232 -6.75 -13.88 -20.59
CA ALA A 232 -7.14 -15.28 -20.68
C ALA A 232 -8.61 -15.52 -20.24
N ALA A 233 -9.11 -14.74 -19.29
CA ALA A 233 -10.49 -14.84 -18.81
C ALA A 233 -11.51 -14.13 -19.72
N SER A 234 -11.07 -13.19 -20.57
CA SER A 234 -11.94 -12.36 -21.43
C SER A 234 -12.80 -13.15 -22.42
N THR A 235 -12.45 -14.40 -22.72
CA THR A 235 -13.26 -15.29 -23.58
C THR A 235 -14.39 -15.99 -22.82
N LEU A 236 -14.38 -15.93 -21.48
CA LEU A 236 -15.30 -16.66 -20.59
C LEU A 236 -16.23 -15.72 -19.80
N ILE A 237 -15.81 -14.47 -19.59
CA ILE A 237 -16.53 -13.46 -18.82
C ILE A 237 -16.53 -12.17 -19.66
N ASP A 238 -17.67 -11.48 -19.73
CA ASP A 238 -17.76 -10.19 -20.41
C ASP A 238 -16.62 -9.27 -19.97
N PRO A 239 -15.89 -8.64 -20.91
CA PRO A 239 -14.79 -7.76 -20.56
C PRO A 239 -15.25 -6.69 -19.57
N ILE A 240 -14.50 -6.52 -18.48
CA ILE A 240 -14.67 -5.38 -17.58
C ILE A 240 -14.72 -4.12 -18.46
N SER A 241 -15.79 -3.33 -18.35
CA SER A 241 -15.94 -2.12 -19.16
C SER A 241 -14.97 -1.04 -18.68
N ILE A 242 -13.71 -1.15 -19.11
CA ILE A 242 -12.64 -0.18 -18.88
C ILE A 242 -12.97 1.18 -19.55
N ALA A 243 -13.99 1.23 -20.41
CA ALA A 243 -14.54 2.47 -20.93
C ALA A 243 -15.17 3.35 -19.84
N ASN A 244 -15.70 2.76 -18.76
CA ASN A 244 -16.23 3.52 -17.64
C ASN A 244 -15.07 4.15 -16.82
N PRO A 245 -15.03 5.47 -16.61
CA PRO A 245 -13.92 6.14 -15.91
C PRO A 245 -13.67 5.64 -14.49
N GLN A 246 -14.71 5.33 -13.71
CA GLN A 246 -14.56 4.79 -12.35
C GLN A 246 -13.88 3.42 -12.38
N THR A 247 -14.32 2.57 -13.32
CA THR A 247 -13.77 1.23 -13.51
C THR A 247 -12.31 1.30 -13.94
N LEU A 248 -11.97 2.18 -14.87
CA LEU A 248 -10.58 2.43 -15.29
C LEU A 248 -9.71 2.89 -14.12
N ILE A 249 -10.15 3.89 -13.36
CA ILE A 249 -9.39 4.46 -12.24
C ILE A 249 -9.06 3.37 -11.22
N TRP A 250 -10.06 2.60 -10.77
CA TRP A 250 -9.84 1.56 -9.76
C TRP A 250 -9.05 0.37 -10.30
N THR A 251 -9.25 -0.02 -11.56
CA THR A 251 -8.50 -1.11 -12.20
C THR A 251 -7.02 -0.76 -12.30
N MET A 252 -6.68 0.42 -12.83
CA MET A 252 -5.29 0.87 -12.96
C MET A 252 -4.64 1.11 -11.60
N THR A 253 -5.40 1.65 -10.66
CA THR A 253 -4.96 1.81 -9.27
C THR A 253 -4.61 0.46 -8.65
N ALA A 254 -5.51 -0.53 -8.71
CA ALA A 254 -5.27 -1.85 -8.15
C ALA A 254 -4.09 -2.56 -8.83
N TRP A 255 -4.04 -2.54 -10.16
CA TRP A 255 -2.97 -3.15 -10.94
C TRP A 255 -1.59 -2.59 -10.59
N ALA A 256 -1.45 -1.26 -10.45
CA ALA A 256 -0.16 -0.66 -10.11
C ALA A 256 0.18 -0.77 -8.61
N PHE A 257 -0.83 -0.65 -7.73
CA PHE A 257 -0.62 -0.52 -6.29
C PHE A 257 -0.46 -1.86 -5.56
N LEU A 258 -1.19 -2.91 -5.95
CA LEU A 258 -1.11 -4.21 -5.30
C LEU A 258 0.31 -4.82 -5.37
N PRO A 259 0.97 -4.86 -6.54
CA PRO A 259 2.31 -5.43 -6.63
C PRO A 259 3.35 -4.62 -5.86
N ALA A 260 3.28 -3.29 -5.96
CA ALA A 260 4.15 -2.40 -5.19
C ALA A 260 3.95 -2.55 -3.67
N SER A 261 2.71 -2.75 -3.23
CA SER A 261 2.39 -3.04 -1.83
C SER A 261 2.98 -4.36 -1.34
N MET A 262 2.98 -5.40 -2.18
CA MET A 262 3.64 -6.67 -1.85
C MET A 262 5.15 -6.52 -1.80
N LEU A 263 5.76 -5.78 -2.74
CA LEU A 263 7.20 -5.50 -2.70
C LEU A 263 7.61 -4.76 -1.42
N ILE A 264 6.89 -3.69 -1.08
CA ILE A 264 7.13 -2.92 0.15
C ILE A 264 7.01 -3.81 1.38
N ARG A 265 5.97 -4.68 1.44
CA ARG A 265 5.79 -5.65 2.51
C ARG A 265 6.94 -6.66 2.60
N GLY A 266 7.38 -7.21 1.46
CA GLY A 266 8.49 -8.16 1.41
C GLY A 266 9.81 -7.55 1.85
N ILE A 267 10.14 -6.34 1.37
CA ILE A 267 11.32 -5.57 1.81
C ILE A 267 11.26 -5.29 3.32
N ALA A 268 10.08 -4.90 3.83
CA ALA A 268 9.88 -4.64 5.25
C ALA A 268 10.11 -5.90 6.09
N MET A 269 9.47 -7.02 5.76
CA MET A 269 9.62 -8.29 6.46
C MET A 269 11.07 -8.79 6.44
N GLY A 270 11.74 -8.71 5.28
CA GLY A 270 13.16 -9.07 5.16
C GLY A 270 14.03 -8.22 6.07
N ARG A 271 13.80 -6.91 6.12
CA ARG A 271 14.53 -6.01 7.03
C ARG A 271 14.32 -6.37 8.50
N ILE A 272 13.09 -6.71 8.90
CA ILE A 272 12.80 -7.14 10.28
C ILE A 272 13.54 -8.44 10.60
N ALA A 273 13.55 -9.39 9.66
CA ALA A 273 14.28 -10.65 9.81
C ALA A 273 15.77 -10.41 10.07
N ASP A 274 16.43 -9.59 9.24
CA ASP A 274 17.86 -9.26 9.40
C ASP A 274 18.14 -8.63 10.77
N MET A 275 17.29 -7.72 11.23
CA MET A 275 17.44 -7.10 12.55
C MET A 275 17.29 -8.10 13.71
N ILE A 276 16.37 -9.07 13.59
CA ILE A 276 16.20 -10.12 14.60
C ILE A 276 17.43 -11.02 14.63
N GLU A 277 17.95 -11.40 13.46
CA GLU A 277 19.16 -12.20 13.33
C GLU A 277 20.39 -11.52 13.95
N GLU A 278 20.61 -10.23 13.64
CA GLU A 278 21.68 -9.43 14.24
C GLU A 278 21.53 -9.31 15.77
N LYS A 279 20.31 -9.21 16.29
CA LYS A 279 20.07 -9.17 17.74
C LYS A 279 20.38 -10.52 18.39
N ARG A 280 19.95 -11.63 17.79
CA ARG A 280 20.26 -12.99 18.27
C ARG A 280 21.76 -13.21 18.29
N ARG A 281 22.47 -12.89 17.19
CA ARG A 281 23.93 -13.02 17.10
C ARG A 281 24.66 -12.23 18.18
N ARG A 282 24.23 -10.98 18.44
CA ARG A 282 24.80 -10.15 19.52
C ARG A 282 24.52 -10.70 20.91
N ALA A 283 23.35 -11.29 21.14
CA ALA A 283 23.01 -11.92 22.42
C ALA A 283 23.86 -13.17 22.69
N TYR A 284 24.04 -14.03 21.68
CA TYR A 284 24.92 -15.21 21.80
C TYR A 284 26.37 -14.82 22.08
N ALA A 285 26.92 -13.84 21.35
CA ALA A 285 28.29 -13.37 21.58
C ALA A 285 28.50 -12.78 22.99
N ARG A 286 27.48 -12.14 23.57
CA ARG A 286 27.53 -11.65 24.96
C ARG A 286 27.51 -12.79 25.97
N ALA A 287 26.65 -13.79 25.77
CA ALA A 287 26.56 -14.94 26.65
C ALA A 287 27.87 -15.76 26.66
N GLU A 288 28.52 -15.91 25.50
CA GLU A 288 29.82 -16.58 25.37
C GLU A 288 30.92 -15.79 26.11
N ALA A 289 30.96 -14.46 25.96
CA ALA A 289 31.92 -13.62 26.68
C ALA A 289 31.70 -13.64 28.21
N GLU A 290 30.45 -13.71 28.67
CA GLU A 290 30.13 -13.85 30.10
C GLU A 290 30.54 -15.22 30.64
N ALA A 291 30.33 -16.30 29.87
CA ALA A 291 30.76 -17.65 30.24
C ALA A 291 32.30 -17.77 30.32
N ASP A 292 33.03 -17.21 29.36
CA ASP A 292 34.49 -17.17 29.36
C ASP A 292 35.06 -16.33 30.53
N GLY A 293 34.39 -15.23 30.88
CA GLY A 293 34.76 -14.40 32.03
C GLY A 293 34.59 -15.11 33.37
N LEU A 294 33.53 -15.92 33.52
CA LEU A 294 33.27 -16.72 34.72
C LEU A 294 34.23 -17.91 34.86
N GLN A 295 34.74 -18.46 33.75
CA GLN A 295 35.73 -19.56 33.79
C GLN A 295 37.15 -19.09 34.12
N ARG A 296 37.43 -17.79 33.98
CA ARG A 296 38.75 -17.19 34.27
C ARG A 296 38.85 -16.53 35.64
N ALA A 297 37.75 -16.49 36.40
CA ALA A 297 37.68 -15.97 37.77
C ALA A 297 37.74 -17.11 38.79
#